data_AF-A0A0F9G6B0-F1
#
_entry.id   AF-A0A0F9G6B0-F1
#
_cell.length_a   1.000
_cell.length_b   1.000
_cell.length_c   1.000
_cell.angle_alpha   90.00
_cell.angle_beta   90.00
_cell.angle_gamma   90.00
#
_symmetry.space_group_name_H-M   'P 1'
#
loop_
_entity.id
_entity.type
_entity.pdbx_description
1 polymer ?
#
loop_
_entity_poly.entity_id
_entity_poly.type
_entity_poly.pdbx_seq_one_letter_code
_entity_poly.pdbx_strand_id
1 'polypeptide(L)'
;LDPITFNFQHDYISNITNFLELIIQYNGIPGYELEKIDKTSGRLVLTEENKGPELLKIYLYNFVKNKWEVIDFVTYDDVTGTNTFSYVVDRNFIIFEEFFNKTTSNEFEVKAIFTVESSIGEAFISKIGFDINSIESNIYYSTPDSEHLVNPEVEFDIDLTNYFSNSEVYLKEVSFDLDYSSNIEFDDAFLFSQYALLQESYNFYIQNEFQEFEFFILEGNSLTLSKEEVNRLIYHDLENDKYYLRAKMEYNWNCIIEMNLGSNSILQIISVLNLVSYDLSVDYTLFETKRISAMEISTPYNLVAVQAPNYIVQSNGFIPLMDDTEIDIGIFGGFLRNVDTRQRLMLRQQLYYNFTQIQSGGTNILLDQEYTDSILRYLNPIGELLTPRFYLSNNSFISFGTDQEVISVDLYYHDGQEYVKKSNMTNISNIFEYIWDDVSGDTGVQTNDAIFLMFNVTDIIGNSGKYYYILLYEN
;
A
#
# COMPACT_ATOMS: atom_id res chain seq x y z
N LEU A 1 -62.33 -22.87 -9.05
CA LEU A 1 -61.23 -21.89 -9.14
C LEU A 1 -60.45 -22.30 -10.36
N ASP A 2 -60.50 -21.48 -11.39
CA ASP A 2 -59.90 -21.83 -12.68
C ASP A 2 -58.46 -21.29 -12.69
N PRO A 3 -57.46 -22.17 -12.91
CA PRO A 3 -56.08 -21.75 -12.90
C PRO A 3 -55.74 -20.94 -14.15
N ILE A 4 -54.94 -19.89 -13.98
CA ILE A 4 -54.38 -19.09 -15.06
C ILE A 4 -52.94 -19.56 -15.28
N THR A 5 -52.56 -19.75 -16.54
CA THR A 5 -51.20 -20.16 -16.94
C THR A 5 -50.49 -18.98 -17.57
N PHE A 6 -49.35 -18.59 -16.99
CA PHE A 6 -48.45 -17.58 -17.50
C PHE A 6 -47.27 -18.27 -18.20
N ASN A 7 -46.95 -17.83 -19.41
CA ASN A 7 -45.86 -18.39 -20.20
C ASN A 7 -44.78 -17.35 -20.38
N PHE A 8 -43.53 -17.80 -20.25
CA PHE A 8 -42.36 -16.95 -20.35
C PHE A 8 -41.33 -17.58 -21.28
N GLN A 9 -40.49 -16.74 -21.86
CA GLN A 9 -39.41 -17.16 -22.76
C GLN A 9 -38.06 -17.10 -22.03
N HIS A 10 -37.06 -17.84 -22.53
CA HIS A 10 -35.70 -18.02 -21.96
C HIS A 10 -35.63 -19.07 -20.84
N ASP A 11 -34.44 -19.25 -20.25
CA ASP A 11 -34.19 -20.23 -19.21
C ASP A 11 -34.29 -19.59 -17.81
N TYR A 12 -35.00 -20.24 -16.89
CA TYR A 12 -35.13 -19.83 -15.48
C TYR A 12 -34.00 -20.40 -14.60
N ILE A 13 -33.21 -21.33 -15.13
CA ILE A 13 -32.12 -22.02 -14.43
C ILE A 13 -30.77 -21.28 -14.60
N SER A 14 -30.42 -20.87 -15.82
CA SER A 14 -29.14 -20.18 -16.10
C SER A 14 -29.16 -18.66 -15.94
N ASN A 15 -30.31 -18.01 -16.17
CA ASN A 15 -30.53 -16.60 -15.81
C ASN A 15 -31.22 -16.57 -14.46
N ILE A 16 -30.56 -16.01 -13.43
CA ILE A 16 -31.11 -15.98 -12.07
C ILE A 16 -32.35 -15.08 -12.10
N THR A 17 -33.52 -15.69 -12.27
CA THR A 17 -34.81 -15.03 -12.09
C THR A 17 -34.89 -14.60 -10.62
N ASN A 18 -35.07 -13.30 -10.39
CA ASN A 18 -35.09 -12.72 -9.04
C ASN A 18 -36.51 -12.42 -8.58
N PHE A 19 -37.35 -11.86 -9.46
CA PHE A 19 -38.70 -11.45 -9.11
C PHE A 19 -39.73 -11.96 -10.13
N LEU A 20 -40.89 -12.39 -9.61
CA LEU A 20 -42.11 -12.57 -10.36
C LEU A 20 -43.07 -11.47 -9.95
N GLU A 21 -43.50 -10.67 -10.92
CA GLU A 21 -44.52 -9.64 -10.74
C GLU A 21 -45.79 -10.03 -11.50
N LEU A 22 -46.93 -9.93 -10.83
CA LEU A 22 -48.25 -10.02 -11.42
C LEU A 22 -48.93 -8.65 -11.29
N ILE A 23 -49.14 -7.99 -12.42
CA ILE A 23 -49.80 -6.69 -12.51
C ILE A 23 -51.26 -6.95 -12.78
N ILE A 24 -52.13 -6.55 -11.86
CA ILE A 24 -53.57 -6.80 -11.95
C ILE A 24 -54.33 -5.49 -11.97
N GLN A 25 -55.08 -5.27 -13.04
CA GLN A 25 -56.01 -4.15 -13.15
C GLN A 25 -57.41 -4.60 -12.74
N TYR A 26 -58.05 -3.85 -11.85
CA TYR A 26 -59.39 -4.16 -11.33
C TYR A 26 -60.46 -3.19 -11.84
N ASN A 27 -61.59 -3.76 -12.25
CA ASN A 27 -62.87 -3.06 -12.33
C ASN A 27 -63.57 -3.01 -10.96
N GLY A 28 -63.29 -4.00 -10.11
CA GLY A 28 -63.78 -4.10 -8.73
C GLY A 28 -62.70 -4.65 -7.81
N ILE A 29 -62.27 -3.84 -6.84
CA ILE A 29 -61.19 -4.15 -5.90
C ILE A 29 -61.54 -5.41 -5.08
N PRO A 30 -60.58 -6.32 -4.84
CA PRO A 30 -60.80 -7.52 -4.04
C PRO A 30 -61.35 -7.22 -2.65
N GLY A 31 -62.33 -8.01 -2.22
CA GLY A 31 -62.88 -7.86 -0.89
C GLY A 31 -64.14 -8.66 -0.62
N TYR A 32 -64.76 -8.32 0.50
CA TYR A 32 -66.02 -8.91 0.92
C TYR A 32 -66.95 -7.89 1.59
N GLU A 33 -68.24 -8.17 1.49
CA GLU A 33 -69.33 -7.45 2.15
C GLU A 33 -70.17 -8.45 2.94
N LEU A 34 -70.45 -8.13 4.20
CA LEU A 34 -71.33 -8.90 5.07
C LEU A 34 -72.56 -8.08 5.46
N GLU A 35 -73.73 -8.61 5.11
CA GLU A 35 -75.01 -8.04 5.51
C GLU A 35 -75.63 -8.86 6.65
N LYS A 36 -76.11 -8.18 7.69
CA LYS A 36 -76.85 -8.80 8.81
C LYS A 36 -78.23 -8.19 8.94
N ILE A 37 -79.12 -8.90 9.61
CA ILE A 37 -80.43 -8.36 9.99
C ILE A 37 -80.23 -7.42 11.18
N ASP A 38 -80.58 -6.15 11.01
CA ASP A 38 -80.66 -5.22 12.13
C ASP A 38 -81.78 -5.66 13.08
N LYS A 39 -81.41 -5.94 14.34
CA LYS A 39 -82.32 -6.42 15.38
C LYS A 39 -83.43 -5.42 15.71
N THR A 40 -83.28 -4.16 15.33
CA THR A 40 -84.24 -3.08 15.63
C THR A 40 -85.22 -2.84 14.48
N SER A 41 -84.75 -2.82 13.24
CA SER A 41 -85.58 -2.55 12.05
C SER A 41 -86.02 -3.79 11.27
N GLY A 42 -85.44 -4.97 11.54
CA GLY A 42 -85.69 -6.21 10.80
C GLY A 42 -85.20 -6.21 9.36
N ARG A 43 -84.45 -5.17 8.94
CA ARG A 43 -83.92 -5.01 7.58
C ARG A 43 -82.51 -5.56 7.48
N LEU A 44 -82.13 -5.97 6.27
CA LEU A 44 -80.75 -6.25 5.93
C LEU A 44 -79.97 -4.93 5.88
N VAL A 45 -78.87 -4.88 6.63
CA VAL A 45 -77.95 -3.75 6.66
C VAL A 45 -76.53 -4.27 6.44
N LEU A 46 -75.74 -3.52 5.68
CA LEU A 46 -74.30 -3.74 5.56
C LEU A 46 -73.68 -3.56 6.95
N THR A 47 -73.01 -4.59 7.44
CA THR A 47 -72.39 -4.58 8.77
C THR A 47 -70.88 -4.58 8.73
N GLU A 48 -70.31 -5.12 7.67
CA GLU A 48 -68.87 -5.16 7.48
C GLU A 48 -68.59 -5.10 5.98
N GLU A 49 -67.63 -4.26 5.61
CA GLU A 49 -67.09 -4.17 4.26
C GLU A 49 -65.58 -4.05 4.42
N ASN A 50 -64.85 -4.93 3.74
CA ASN A 50 -63.40 -4.83 3.64
C ASN A 50 -63.01 -5.04 2.19
N LYS A 51 -62.36 -4.03 1.60
CA LYS A 51 -61.89 -4.02 0.22
C LYS A 51 -60.48 -3.49 0.21
N GLY A 52 -59.59 -4.25 -0.39
CA GLY A 52 -58.19 -3.91 -0.46
C GLY A 52 -57.44 -4.92 -1.32
N PRO A 53 -56.42 -4.49 -2.06
CA PRO A 53 -55.62 -5.37 -2.89
C PRO A 53 -54.90 -6.46 -2.07
N GLU A 54 -54.61 -6.21 -0.79
CA GLU A 54 -54.02 -7.15 0.16
C GLU A 54 -54.92 -8.33 0.52
N LEU A 55 -56.22 -8.24 0.23
CA LEU A 55 -57.19 -9.33 0.46
C LEU A 55 -57.13 -10.40 -0.64
N LEU A 56 -56.44 -10.12 -1.75
CA LEU A 56 -56.20 -11.10 -2.79
C LEU A 56 -55.10 -12.08 -2.35
N LYS A 57 -55.46 -13.37 -2.28
CA LYS A 57 -54.50 -14.45 -2.10
C LYS A 57 -54.16 -15.08 -3.44
N ILE A 58 -52.86 -15.27 -3.65
CA ILE A 58 -52.32 -15.86 -4.87
C ILE A 58 -51.71 -17.20 -4.52
N TYR A 59 -52.25 -18.26 -5.10
CA TYR A 59 -51.71 -19.61 -4.99
C TYR A 59 -50.91 -19.93 -6.24
N LEU A 60 -49.67 -20.39 -6.07
CA LEU A 60 -48.87 -20.93 -7.17
C LEU A 60 -48.90 -22.46 -7.13
N TYR A 61 -48.88 -23.09 -8.31
CA TYR A 61 -48.80 -24.53 -8.40
C TYR A 61 -47.35 -24.99 -8.23
N ASN A 62 -47.09 -25.77 -7.18
CA ASN A 62 -45.80 -26.42 -6.97
C ASN A 62 -45.75 -27.69 -7.81
N PHE A 63 -44.97 -27.68 -8.90
CA PHE A 63 -44.82 -28.78 -9.85
C PHE A 63 -44.01 -29.95 -9.29
N VAL A 64 -43.18 -29.73 -8.26
CA VAL A 64 -42.42 -30.79 -7.59
C VAL A 64 -43.31 -31.55 -6.61
N LYS A 65 -44.07 -30.82 -5.78
CA LYS A 65 -44.95 -31.38 -4.74
C LYS A 65 -46.36 -31.71 -5.25
N ASN A 66 -46.69 -31.33 -6.49
CA ASN A 66 -48.00 -31.49 -7.13
C ASN A 66 -49.18 -30.91 -6.30
N LYS A 67 -49.02 -29.71 -5.74
CA LYS A 67 -50.05 -29.05 -4.92
C LYS A 67 -50.02 -27.53 -5.08
N TRP A 68 -51.14 -26.89 -4.76
CA TRP A 68 -51.24 -25.43 -4.68
C TRP A 68 -50.69 -24.95 -3.34
N GLU A 69 -49.77 -23.98 -3.36
CA GLU A 69 -49.23 -23.32 -2.17
C GLU A 69 -49.55 -21.82 -2.22
N VAL A 70 -49.98 -21.25 -1.09
CA VAL A 70 -50.20 -19.81 -0.97
C VAL A 70 -48.84 -19.13 -0.88
N ILE A 71 -48.66 -18.07 -1.67
CA ILE A 71 -47.43 -17.29 -1.69
C ILE A 71 -47.73 -15.89 -1.16
N ASP A 72 -46.86 -15.42 -0.27
CA ASP A 72 -46.95 -14.08 0.29
C ASP A 72 -46.34 -13.09 -0.72
N PHE A 73 -47.20 -12.44 -1.51
CA PHE A 73 -46.82 -11.38 -2.42
C PHE A 73 -46.80 -10.03 -1.70
N VAL A 74 -45.77 -9.22 -1.94
CA VAL A 74 -45.76 -7.81 -1.57
C VAL A 74 -46.60 -7.04 -2.58
N THR A 75 -47.52 -6.22 -2.10
CA THR A 75 -48.49 -5.51 -2.94
C THR A 75 -48.13 -4.03 -3.02
N TYR A 76 -47.99 -3.52 -4.25
CA TYR A 76 -47.71 -2.12 -4.54
C TYR A 76 -48.89 -1.50 -5.30
N ASP A 77 -49.22 -0.25 -4.94
CA ASP A 77 -50.25 0.54 -5.63
C ASP A 77 -49.61 1.38 -6.74
N ASP A 78 -50.21 1.36 -7.93
CA ASP A 78 -49.88 2.27 -9.00
C ASP A 78 -50.52 3.65 -8.71
N VAL A 79 -49.70 4.58 -8.21
CA VAL A 79 -50.07 5.94 -7.80
C VAL A 79 -50.72 6.77 -8.95
N THR A 80 -50.75 6.24 -10.17
CA THR A 80 -51.38 6.88 -11.34
C THR A 80 -52.92 6.78 -11.37
N GLY A 81 -53.55 6.06 -10.44
CA GLY A 81 -55.01 6.04 -10.27
C GLY A 81 -55.77 5.15 -11.26
N THR A 82 -55.12 4.09 -11.76
CA THR A 82 -55.65 3.16 -12.78
C THR A 82 -56.32 1.91 -12.20
N ASN A 83 -56.49 1.82 -10.87
CA ASN A 83 -56.90 0.63 -10.11
C ASN A 83 -56.03 -0.60 -10.44
N THR A 84 -54.74 -0.35 -10.65
CA THR A 84 -53.74 -1.37 -10.96
C THR A 84 -52.88 -1.61 -9.73
N PHE A 85 -52.71 -2.87 -9.37
CA PHE A 85 -51.84 -3.27 -8.27
C PHE A 85 -50.80 -4.27 -8.76
N SER A 86 -49.56 -4.09 -8.32
CA SER A 86 -48.46 -4.99 -8.60
C SER A 86 -48.24 -5.92 -7.41
N TYR A 87 -48.34 -7.22 -7.67
CA TYR A 87 -48.05 -8.28 -6.70
C TYR A 87 -46.67 -8.86 -7.04
N VAL A 88 -45.68 -8.61 -6.18
CA VAL A 88 -44.29 -9.02 -6.39
C VAL A 88 -43.86 -10.07 -5.37
N VAL A 89 -43.21 -11.14 -5.84
CA VAL A 89 -42.53 -12.13 -4.99
C VAL A 89 -41.08 -12.30 -5.43
N ASP A 90 -40.18 -12.37 -4.43
CA ASP A 90 -38.73 -12.52 -4.59
C ASP A 90 -38.32 -14.00 -4.36
N ARG A 91 -37.31 -14.45 -5.13
CA ARG A 91 -36.62 -15.74 -4.99
C ARG A 91 -36.09 -16.01 -3.58
N ASN A 92 -35.80 -14.99 -2.79
CA ASN A 92 -35.41 -15.17 -1.38
C ASN A 92 -36.54 -15.76 -0.52
N PHE A 93 -37.80 -15.60 -0.93
CA PHE A 93 -38.97 -16.07 -0.18
C PHE A 93 -39.55 -17.38 -0.70
N ILE A 94 -39.30 -17.74 -1.98
CA ILE A 94 -39.76 -19.00 -2.58
C ILE A 94 -38.69 -19.64 -3.48
N ILE A 95 -38.64 -20.97 -3.54
CA ILE A 95 -37.78 -21.69 -4.49
C ILE A 95 -38.49 -21.71 -5.84
N PHE A 96 -38.19 -20.74 -6.71
CA PHE A 96 -38.85 -20.55 -8.02
C PHE A 96 -38.85 -21.85 -8.84
N GLU A 97 -37.80 -22.66 -8.75
CA GLU A 97 -37.67 -23.94 -9.46
C GLU A 97 -38.78 -24.95 -9.12
N GLU A 98 -39.41 -24.83 -7.95
CA GLU A 98 -40.55 -25.69 -7.59
C GLU A 98 -41.86 -25.25 -8.27
N PHE A 99 -41.98 -23.99 -8.68
CA PHE A 99 -43.20 -23.39 -9.21
C PHE A 99 -43.17 -23.13 -10.72
N PHE A 100 -42.03 -23.38 -11.36
CA PHE A 100 -41.78 -23.12 -12.76
C PHE A 100 -41.61 -24.46 -13.49
N ASN A 101 -42.35 -24.66 -14.57
CA ASN A 101 -42.31 -25.90 -15.33
C ASN A 101 -41.84 -25.66 -16.76
N LYS A 102 -40.76 -26.33 -17.16
CA LYS A 102 -40.24 -26.24 -18.53
C LYS A 102 -41.18 -26.95 -19.50
N THR A 103 -41.67 -26.24 -20.51
CA THR A 103 -42.61 -26.78 -21.52
C THR A 103 -41.89 -27.16 -22.81
N THR A 104 -41.08 -26.25 -23.37
CA THR A 104 -40.28 -26.46 -24.60
C THR A 104 -38.82 -26.03 -24.38
N SER A 105 -37.96 -26.07 -25.42
CA SER A 105 -36.50 -25.88 -25.23
C SER A 105 -36.13 -24.53 -24.60
N ASN A 106 -36.96 -23.49 -24.76
CA ASN A 106 -36.75 -22.11 -24.28
C ASN A 106 -38.03 -21.46 -23.68
N GLU A 107 -39.00 -22.25 -23.25
CA GLU A 107 -40.22 -21.73 -22.62
C GLU A 107 -40.52 -22.45 -21.32
N PHE A 108 -41.05 -21.71 -20.37
CA PHE A 108 -41.53 -22.24 -19.10
C PHE A 108 -42.85 -21.60 -18.70
N GLU A 109 -43.61 -22.32 -17.88
CA GLU A 109 -44.93 -21.92 -17.41
C GLU A 109 -44.98 -21.79 -15.88
N VAL A 110 -45.82 -20.86 -15.42
CA VAL A 110 -46.24 -20.73 -14.02
C VAL A 110 -47.77 -20.79 -14.00
N LYS A 111 -48.34 -21.49 -13.02
CA LYS A 111 -49.80 -21.59 -12.84
C LYS A 111 -50.21 -20.91 -11.55
N ALA A 112 -51.19 -20.02 -11.62
CA ALA A 112 -51.72 -19.32 -10.46
C ALA A 112 -53.24 -19.46 -10.30
N ILE A 113 -53.70 -19.41 -9.04
CA ILE A 113 -55.11 -19.27 -8.67
C ILE A 113 -55.24 -18.04 -7.77
N PHE A 114 -56.21 -17.19 -8.09
CA PHE A 114 -56.52 -15.96 -7.35
C PHE A 114 -57.78 -16.18 -6.52
N THR A 115 -57.72 -15.87 -5.22
CA THR A 115 -58.86 -16.01 -4.32
C THR A 115 -58.97 -14.82 -3.38
N VAL A 116 -60.17 -14.60 -2.85
CA VAL A 116 -60.37 -13.77 -1.65
C VAL A 116 -60.93 -14.69 -0.60
N GLU A 117 -60.28 -14.71 0.55
CA GLU A 117 -60.72 -15.51 1.69
C GLU A 117 -61.21 -14.58 2.79
N SER A 118 -62.41 -14.85 3.31
CA SER A 118 -62.94 -14.15 4.48
C SER A 118 -63.28 -15.17 5.57
N SER A 119 -62.89 -14.90 6.81
CA SER A 119 -63.42 -15.63 7.96
C SER A 119 -64.85 -15.15 8.23
N ILE A 120 -65.84 -15.84 7.65
CA ILE A 120 -67.25 -15.45 7.78
C ILE A 120 -67.71 -15.71 9.22
N GLY A 121 -68.08 -14.65 9.95
CA GLY A 121 -68.78 -14.74 11.23
C GLY A 121 -70.29 -15.00 11.05
N GLU A 122 -71.14 -14.65 12.03
CA GLU A 122 -72.59 -14.67 11.81
C GLU A 122 -73.00 -13.59 10.78
N ALA A 123 -73.37 -13.98 9.56
CA ALA A 123 -73.86 -13.13 8.49
C ALA A 123 -75.12 -13.72 7.84
N PHE A 124 -76.01 -12.87 7.32
CA PHE A 124 -77.22 -13.32 6.60
C PHE A 124 -76.97 -13.42 5.09
N ILE A 125 -76.18 -12.50 4.52
CA ILE A 125 -75.66 -12.56 3.15
C ILE A 125 -74.18 -12.20 3.21
N SER A 126 -73.35 -12.98 2.50
CA SER A 126 -71.95 -12.63 2.20
C SER A 126 -71.78 -12.49 0.70
N LYS A 127 -71.09 -11.43 0.27
CA LYS A 127 -70.61 -11.25 -1.09
C LYS A 127 -69.10 -11.19 -1.03
N ILE A 128 -68.43 -12.08 -1.74
CA ILE A 128 -66.97 -12.16 -1.79
C ILE A 128 -66.59 -12.18 -3.26
N GLY A 129 -65.64 -11.36 -3.66
CA GLY A 129 -65.18 -11.37 -5.03
C GLY A 129 -64.24 -10.24 -5.37
N PHE A 130 -63.85 -10.26 -6.64
CA PHE A 130 -63.08 -9.24 -7.32
C PHE A 130 -63.52 -9.26 -8.78
N ASP A 131 -63.29 -8.16 -9.49
CA ASP A 131 -63.51 -8.08 -10.94
C ASP A 131 -62.21 -7.62 -11.60
N ILE A 132 -61.52 -8.55 -12.24
CA ILE A 132 -60.23 -8.32 -12.91
C ILE A 132 -60.49 -7.96 -14.37
N ASN A 133 -59.97 -6.80 -14.77
CA ASN A 133 -59.98 -6.34 -16.16
C ASN A 133 -58.86 -7.01 -16.98
N SER A 134 -57.64 -7.00 -16.45
CA SER A 134 -56.47 -7.61 -17.09
C SER A 134 -55.46 -8.10 -16.04
N ILE A 135 -54.67 -9.10 -16.44
CA ILE A 135 -53.51 -9.58 -15.68
C ILE A 135 -52.33 -9.61 -16.64
N GLU A 136 -51.26 -8.93 -16.27
CA GLU A 136 -49.96 -9.02 -16.93
C GLU A 136 -48.96 -9.65 -15.97
N SER A 137 -47.93 -10.30 -16.52
CA SER A 137 -46.92 -10.99 -15.72
C SER A 137 -45.54 -10.68 -16.25
N ASN A 138 -44.66 -10.22 -15.37
CA ASN A 138 -43.28 -9.91 -15.69
C ASN A 138 -42.34 -10.80 -14.88
N ILE A 139 -41.24 -11.17 -15.52
CA ILE A 139 -40.11 -11.83 -14.86
C ILE A 139 -38.90 -10.93 -14.99
N TYR A 140 -38.29 -10.67 -13.85
CA TYR A 140 -37.07 -9.88 -13.75
C TYR A 140 -35.90 -10.84 -13.54
N TYR A 141 -34.97 -10.78 -14.47
CA TYR A 141 -33.69 -11.48 -14.40
C TYR A 141 -32.65 -10.59 -13.73
N SER A 142 -31.64 -11.17 -13.11
CA SER A 142 -30.45 -10.44 -12.64
C SER A 142 -29.94 -9.50 -13.75
N THR A 143 -29.95 -8.19 -13.48
CA THR A 143 -29.22 -7.21 -14.29
C THR A 143 -27.74 -7.55 -14.27
N PRO A 144 -26.98 -7.29 -15.36
CA PRO A 144 -25.53 -7.42 -15.30
C PRO A 144 -25.00 -6.47 -14.23
N ASP A 145 -24.26 -7.01 -13.26
CA ASP A 145 -23.51 -6.20 -12.31
C ASP A 145 -22.44 -5.42 -13.09
N SER A 146 -22.65 -4.11 -13.23
CA SER A 146 -21.60 -3.20 -13.65
C SER A 146 -20.92 -2.64 -12.41
N GLU A 147 -19.80 -3.27 -12.01
CA GLU A 147 -18.94 -2.70 -10.98
C GLU A 147 -18.26 -1.44 -11.52
N HIS A 148 -18.52 -0.32 -10.86
CA HIS A 148 -17.84 0.96 -11.12
C HIS A 148 -17.11 1.37 -9.84
N LEU A 149 -15.79 1.48 -9.92
CA LEU A 149 -14.94 1.85 -8.79
C LEU A 149 -14.63 3.35 -8.87
N VAL A 150 -15.14 4.13 -7.92
CA VAL A 150 -14.87 5.57 -7.78
C VAL A 150 -14.47 5.83 -6.34
N ASN A 151 -13.18 5.72 -6.04
CA ASN A 151 -12.64 5.94 -4.71
C ASN A 151 -11.81 7.23 -4.75
N PRO A 152 -12.27 8.34 -4.14
CA PRO A 152 -11.45 9.54 -4.07
C PRO A 152 -10.26 9.28 -3.15
N GLU A 153 -9.11 9.80 -3.57
CA GLU A 153 -7.85 9.73 -2.83
C GLU A 153 -7.27 11.13 -2.63
N VAL A 154 -6.58 11.34 -1.51
CA VAL A 154 -5.82 12.56 -1.25
C VAL A 154 -4.41 12.20 -0.81
N GLU A 155 -3.42 12.78 -1.49
CA GLU A 155 -2.00 12.67 -1.14
C GLU A 155 -1.53 13.98 -0.52
N PHE A 156 -0.74 13.88 0.55
CA PHE A 156 -0.24 15.04 1.28
C PHE A 156 1.09 14.74 1.97
N ASP A 157 1.89 15.79 2.19
CA ASP A 157 3.21 15.68 2.80
C ASP A 157 3.18 16.23 4.25
N ILE A 158 3.63 15.42 5.20
CA ILE A 158 3.80 15.80 6.60
C ILE A 158 5.25 16.27 6.79
N ASP A 159 5.44 17.58 6.99
CA ASP A 159 6.77 18.20 7.11
C ASP A 159 7.44 17.89 8.47
N LEU A 160 8.59 17.22 8.42
CA LEU A 160 9.43 16.88 9.56
C LEU A 160 10.80 17.58 9.53
N THR A 161 10.99 18.55 8.63
CA THR A 161 12.29 19.17 8.33
C THR A 161 13.01 19.68 9.58
N ASN A 162 12.30 20.33 10.51
CA ASN A 162 12.88 20.91 11.72
C ASN A 162 13.54 19.88 12.66
N TYR A 163 13.13 18.60 12.57
CA TYR A 163 13.62 17.53 13.44
C TYR A 163 14.78 16.74 12.81
N PHE A 164 14.99 16.88 11.50
CA PHE A 164 16.06 16.20 10.75
C PHE A 164 17.18 17.15 10.31
N SER A 165 16.90 18.44 10.14
CA SER A 165 17.89 19.45 9.77
C SER A 165 18.76 19.91 10.94
N ASN A 166 18.30 19.75 12.19
CA ASN A 166 19.03 20.13 13.39
C ASN A 166 19.69 18.93 14.07
N SER A 167 21.03 18.86 14.04
CA SER A 167 21.81 17.81 14.70
C SER A 167 21.67 17.77 16.22
N GLU A 168 21.15 18.83 16.86
CA GLU A 168 20.90 18.88 18.30
C GLU A 168 19.57 18.23 18.69
N VAL A 169 18.71 17.91 17.72
CA VAL A 169 17.40 17.32 17.95
C VAL A 169 17.46 15.82 17.69
N TYR A 170 17.19 15.04 18.73
CA TYR A 170 17.01 13.60 18.61
C TYR A 170 15.53 13.25 18.66
N LEU A 171 14.98 12.95 17.49
CA LEU A 171 13.63 12.46 17.34
C LEU A 171 13.47 11.07 17.98
N LYS A 172 12.41 10.86 18.77
CA LYS A 172 12.06 9.55 19.35
C LYS A 172 10.81 8.97 18.70
N GLU A 173 9.79 9.79 18.57
CA GLU A 173 8.46 9.37 18.15
C GLU A 173 7.75 10.54 17.48
N VAL A 174 6.95 10.22 16.46
CA VAL A 174 6.06 11.16 15.79
C VAL A 174 4.66 10.59 15.87
N SER A 175 3.71 11.42 16.29
CA SER A 175 2.28 11.11 16.26
C SER A 175 1.55 12.18 15.46
N PHE A 176 0.60 11.77 14.64
CA PHE A 176 -0.24 12.68 13.88
C PHE A 176 -1.70 12.30 14.04
N ASP A 177 -2.55 13.31 14.19
CA ASP A 177 -4.01 13.22 14.26
C ASP A 177 -4.61 13.92 13.04
N LEU A 178 -5.49 13.23 12.31
CA LEU A 178 -6.03 13.67 11.03
C LEU A 178 -7.46 14.18 11.19
N ASP A 179 -7.71 15.40 10.73
CA ASP A 179 -9.06 15.94 10.56
C ASP A 179 -9.45 15.88 9.09
N TYR A 180 -10.42 15.02 8.77
CA TYR A 180 -10.89 14.78 7.43
C TYR A 180 -12.40 14.60 7.38
N SER A 181 -12.98 14.89 6.22
CA SER A 181 -14.39 14.72 5.94
C SER A 181 -14.60 14.07 4.58
N SER A 182 -15.64 13.25 4.49
CA SER A 182 -16.07 12.63 3.24
C SER A 182 -17.55 12.90 3.01
N ASN A 183 -17.95 12.79 1.75
CA ASN A 183 -19.35 12.85 1.37
C ASN A 183 -19.58 12.01 0.12
N ILE A 184 -20.71 11.31 0.06
CA ILE A 184 -21.20 10.63 -1.14
C ILE A 184 -22.59 11.15 -1.43
N GLU A 185 -22.76 11.72 -2.61
CA GLU A 185 -24.05 12.20 -3.11
C GLU A 185 -24.44 11.42 -4.37
N PHE A 186 -25.71 11.02 -4.41
CA PHE A 186 -26.34 10.34 -5.54
C PHE A 186 -27.38 11.27 -6.15
N ASP A 187 -27.49 11.29 -7.48
CA ASP A 187 -28.61 11.95 -8.15
C ASP A 187 -29.90 11.13 -7.98
N ASP A 188 -30.77 11.57 -7.07
CA ASP A 188 -32.01 10.89 -6.67
C ASP A 188 -33.06 10.77 -7.79
N ALA A 189 -32.87 11.45 -8.93
CA ALA A 189 -33.89 11.54 -9.98
C ALA A 189 -34.29 10.20 -10.63
N PHE A 190 -33.46 9.15 -10.48
CA PHE A 190 -33.67 7.83 -11.11
C PHE A 190 -33.60 6.65 -10.11
N LEU A 191 -33.51 6.92 -8.82
CA LEU A 191 -33.41 5.91 -7.77
C LEU A 191 -34.81 5.35 -7.42
N PHE A 192 -34.95 4.02 -7.43
CA PHE A 192 -36.22 3.36 -7.14
C PHE A 192 -36.46 3.19 -5.63
N SER A 193 -35.38 3.02 -4.85
CA SER A 193 -35.40 2.84 -3.40
C SER A 193 -34.17 3.51 -2.75
N GLN A 194 -34.25 3.81 -1.44
CA GLN A 194 -33.11 4.33 -0.67
C GLN A 194 -31.92 3.36 -0.80
N TYR A 195 -30.76 3.87 -1.22
CA TYR A 195 -29.55 3.06 -1.41
C TYR A 195 -29.13 2.41 -0.09
N ALA A 196 -28.71 1.15 -0.15
CA ALA A 196 -28.13 0.46 1.00
C ALA A 196 -26.61 0.62 0.94
N LEU A 197 -26.06 1.54 1.76
CA LEU A 197 -24.62 1.61 2.00
C LEU A 197 -24.18 0.34 2.74
N LEU A 198 -23.38 -0.49 2.10
CA LEU A 198 -22.93 -1.78 2.63
C LEU A 198 -21.66 -1.65 3.45
N GLN A 199 -20.75 -0.80 2.97
CA GLN A 199 -19.46 -0.60 3.59
C GLN A 199 -18.99 0.83 3.37
N GLU A 200 -18.39 1.39 4.42
CA GLU A 200 -17.72 2.67 4.40
C GLU A 200 -16.48 2.55 5.28
N SER A 201 -15.31 2.83 4.70
CA SER A 201 -14.03 2.69 5.38
C SER A 201 -12.99 3.64 4.81
N TYR A 202 -12.04 4.04 5.66
CA TYR A 202 -10.90 4.86 5.27
C TYR A 202 -9.64 4.01 5.35
N ASN A 203 -8.87 4.02 4.27
CA ASN A 203 -7.55 3.41 4.26
C ASN A 203 -6.50 4.51 4.31
N PHE A 204 -5.50 4.33 5.17
CA PHE A 204 -4.39 5.25 5.31
C PHE A 204 -3.09 4.57 4.92
N TYR A 205 -2.25 5.29 4.19
CA TYR A 205 -1.00 4.79 3.67
C TYR A 205 0.12 5.81 3.85
N ILE A 206 1.36 5.30 3.99
CA ILE A 206 2.57 6.12 3.96
C ILE A 206 3.52 5.52 2.92
N GLN A 207 4.16 6.38 2.14
CA GLN A 207 5.16 5.98 1.16
C GLN A 207 6.42 5.46 1.86
N ASN A 208 6.90 4.31 1.43
CA ASN A 208 8.09 3.66 1.97
C ASN A 208 9.37 4.03 1.17
N GLU A 209 10.50 3.46 1.58
CA GLU A 209 11.81 3.69 0.97
C GLU A 209 11.90 3.27 -0.52
N PHE A 210 10.98 2.41 -0.97
CA PHE A 210 10.86 1.94 -2.37
C PHE A 210 9.87 2.77 -3.19
N GLN A 211 9.35 3.86 -2.63
CA GLN A 211 8.32 4.73 -3.22
C GLN A 211 6.94 4.06 -3.36
N GLU A 212 6.70 2.95 -2.65
CA GLU A 212 5.42 2.26 -2.63
C GLU A 212 4.60 2.67 -1.39
N PHE A 213 3.28 2.75 -1.52
CA PHE A 213 2.38 3.08 -0.41
C PHE A 213 2.08 1.85 0.45
N GLU A 214 2.52 1.89 1.70
CA GLU A 214 2.30 0.85 2.71
C GLU A 214 1.10 1.21 3.58
N PHE A 215 0.24 0.23 3.88
CA PHE A 215 -0.99 0.43 4.67
C PHE A 215 -0.69 0.54 6.16
N PHE A 216 -1.31 1.52 6.82
CA PHE A 216 -1.27 1.72 8.26
C PHE A 216 -2.68 1.79 8.85
N ILE A 217 -2.88 1.13 9.99
CA ILE A 217 -4.14 1.18 10.72
C ILE A 217 -4.12 2.41 11.62
N LEU A 218 -5.10 3.29 11.46
CA LEU A 218 -5.31 4.41 12.38
C LEU A 218 -6.01 3.94 13.67
N GLU A 219 -5.54 4.42 14.81
CA GLU A 219 -6.26 4.26 16.08
C GLU A 219 -7.24 5.43 16.24
N GLY A 220 -8.43 5.27 15.67
CA GLY A 220 -9.36 6.38 15.47
C GLY A 220 -8.89 7.20 14.26
N ASN A 221 -8.37 8.40 14.51
CA ASN A 221 -7.84 9.30 13.48
C ASN A 221 -6.33 9.53 13.59
N SER A 222 -5.67 8.85 14.53
CA SER A 222 -4.26 9.06 14.82
C SER A 222 -3.39 7.86 14.46
N LEU A 223 -2.14 8.15 14.16
CA LEU A 223 -1.07 7.17 14.00
C LEU A 223 0.15 7.66 14.77
N THR A 224 0.83 6.72 15.42
CA THR A 224 2.08 6.96 16.12
C THR A 224 3.16 6.07 15.53
N LEU A 225 4.29 6.68 15.16
CA LEU A 225 5.44 6.04 14.56
C LEU A 225 6.67 6.24 15.44
N SER A 226 7.36 5.14 15.71
CA SER A 226 8.68 5.17 16.34
C SER A 226 9.73 5.77 15.40
N LYS A 227 10.86 6.22 15.95
CA LYS A 227 12.00 6.70 15.17
C LYS A 227 12.44 5.73 14.06
N GLU A 228 12.47 4.43 14.36
CA GLU A 228 12.92 3.42 13.38
C GLU A 228 11.97 3.37 12.18
N GLU A 229 10.66 3.47 12.43
CA GLU A 229 9.65 3.54 11.37
C GLU A 229 9.73 4.85 10.60
N VAL A 230 9.87 6.00 11.29
CA VAL A 230 10.04 7.30 10.64
C VAL A 230 11.27 7.30 9.73
N ASN A 231 12.42 6.79 10.19
CA ASN A 231 13.64 6.73 9.40
C ASN A 231 13.50 5.88 8.12
N ARG A 232 12.63 4.86 8.15
CA ARG A 232 12.35 4.02 6.99
C ARG A 232 11.45 4.73 5.98
N LEU A 233 10.50 5.53 6.46
CA LEU A 233 9.44 6.17 5.66
C LEU A 233 9.79 7.61 5.23
N ILE A 234 10.82 8.22 5.81
CA ILE A 234 11.20 9.61 5.54
C ILE A 234 11.67 9.77 4.09
N TYR A 235 11.12 10.77 3.41
CA TYR A 235 11.58 11.21 2.11
C TYR A 235 12.35 12.53 2.25
N HIS A 236 13.52 12.62 1.60
CA HIS A 236 14.32 13.85 1.52
C HIS A 236 14.21 14.47 0.13
N ASP A 237 13.60 15.65 0.07
CA ASP A 237 13.58 16.50 -1.11
C ASP A 237 14.87 17.30 -1.20
N LEU A 238 15.76 16.82 -2.07
CA LEU A 238 17.07 17.43 -2.30
C LEU A 238 16.99 18.84 -2.89
N GLU A 239 15.92 19.18 -3.62
CA GLU A 239 15.81 20.49 -4.28
C GLU A 239 15.41 21.58 -3.28
N ASN A 240 14.53 21.23 -2.33
CA ASN A 240 14.01 22.16 -1.34
C ASN A 240 14.68 22.02 0.04
N ASP A 241 15.56 21.03 0.19
CA ASP A 241 16.19 20.62 1.45
C ASP A 241 15.16 20.39 2.58
N LYS A 242 14.13 19.61 2.25
CA LYS A 242 13.02 19.30 3.16
C LYS A 242 12.87 17.81 3.41
N TYR A 243 12.47 17.48 4.63
CA TYR A 243 12.19 16.10 5.04
C TYR A 243 10.69 15.95 5.31
N TYR A 244 10.05 14.97 4.68
CA TYR A 244 8.62 14.73 4.85
C TYR A 244 8.27 13.24 4.86
N LEU A 245 7.13 12.94 5.48
CA LEU A 245 6.41 11.68 5.25
C LEU A 245 5.33 11.94 4.20
N ARG A 246 5.37 11.21 3.08
CA ARG A 246 4.32 11.30 2.07
C ARG A 246 3.20 10.32 2.42
N ALA A 247 2.04 10.85 2.74
CA ALA A 247 0.88 10.09 3.15
C ALA A 247 -0.21 10.11 2.07
N LYS A 248 -1.03 9.05 2.05
CA LYS A 248 -2.20 8.94 1.20
C LYS A 248 -3.38 8.42 1.98
N MET A 249 -4.55 9.00 1.76
CA MET A 249 -5.81 8.53 2.33
C MET A 249 -6.79 8.24 1.22
N GLU A 250 -7.43 7.08 1.30
CA GLU A 250 -8.42 6.60 0.34
C GLU A 250 -9.75 6.38 1.04
N TYR A 251 -10.83 6.84 0.40
CA TYR A 251 -12.18 6.62 0.88
C TYR A 251 -12.84 5.47 0.11
N ASN A 252 -13.00 4.34 0.79
CA ASN A 252 -13.58 3.13 0.24
C ASN A 252 -15.03 2.98 0.68
N TRP A 253 -15.91 2.86 -0.29
CA TRP A 253 -17.33 2.71 -0.06
C TRP A 253 -17.92 1.69 -1.01
N ASN A 254 -19.00 1.06 -0.58
CA ASN A 254 -19.77 0.12 -1.39
C ASN A 254 -21.26 0.33 -1.12
N CYS A 255 -22.06 0.44 -2.17
CA CYS A 255 -23.51 0.49 -2.05
C CYS A 255 -24.18 -0.29 -3.17
N ILE A 256 -25.38 -0.80 -2.88
CA ILE A 256 -26.28 -1.34 -3.91
C ILE A 256 -27.31 -0.27 -4.25
N ILE A 257 -27.46 -0.01 -5.55
CA ILE A 257 -28.37 1.01 -6.08
C ILE A 257 -29.38 0.33 -7.01
N GLU A 258 -30.65 0.52 -6.72
CA GLU A 258 -31.74 0.06 -7.58
C GLU A 258 -32.23 1.21 -8.47
N MET A 259 -32.20 0.99 -9.78
CA MET A 259 -32.40 2.02 -10.79
C MET A 259 -33.54 1.67 -11.75
N ASN A 260 -34.37 2.66 -12.09
CA ASN A 260 -35.30 2.50 -13.22
C ASN A 260 -34.58 2.81 -14.54
N LEU A 261 -34.24 1.77 -15.31
CA LEU A 261 -33.61 1.91 -16.62
C LEU A 261 -34.65 2.23 -17.70
N GLY A 262 -35.10 3.49 -17.74
CA GLY A 262 -35.73 4.07 -18.93
C GLY A 262 -34.72 4.21 -20.09
N SER A 263 -35.20 4.60 -21.28
CA SER A 263 -34.41 4.60 -22.53
C SER A 263 -33.20 5.57 -22.56
N ASN A 264 -33.04 6.47 -21.58
CA ASN A 264 -31.88 7.36 -21.40
C ASN A 264 -31.65 7.69 -19.91
N SER A 265 -31.34 6.69 -19.09
CA SER A 265 -31.09 6.89 -17.64
C SER A 265 -29.59 7.05 -17.37
N ILE A 266 -29.20 8.09 -16.64
CA ILE A 266 -27.82 8.36 -16.24
C ILE A 266 -27.78 8.44 -14.72
N LEU A 267 -26.90 7.67 -14.09
CA LEU A 267 -26.56 7.84 -12.68
C LEU A 267 -25.33 8.74 -12.55
N GLN A 268 -25.45 9.80 -11.78
CA GLN A 268 -24.29 10.58 -11.35
C GLN A 268 -24.04 10.31 -9.88
N ILE A 269 -22.82 9.90 -9.57
CA ILE A 269 -22.32 9.70 -8.21
C ILE A 269 -21.18 10.69 -8.00
N ILE A 270 -21.26 11.48 -6.93
CA ILE A 270 -20.20 12.40 -6.53
C ILE A 270 -19.67 11.91 -5.18
N SER A 271 -18.43 11.46 -5.18
CA SER A 271 -17.71 11.07 -3.95
C SER A 271 -16.58 12.07 -3.71
N VAL A 272 -16.51 12.60 -2.50
CA VAL A 272 -15.54 13.63 -2.09
C VAL A 272 -14.82 13.17 -0.84
N LEU A 273 -13.50 13.32 -0.83
CA LEU A 273 -12.65 13.17 0.34
C LEU A 273 -11.84 14.45 0.51
N ASN A 274 -11.93 15.06 1.68
CA ASN A 274 -11.20 16.28 2.02
C ASN A 274 -10.39 16.07 3.30
N LEU A 275 -9.07 16.26 3.21
CA LEU A 275 -8.23 16.49 4.38
C LEU A 275 -8.36 17.97 4.78
N VAL A 276 -8.86 18.23 5.99
CA VAL A 276 -9.07 19.59 6.51
C VAL A 276 -7.80 20.11 7.16
N SER A 277 -7.22 19.31 8.06
CA SER A 277 -5.97 19.60 8.75
C SER A 277 -5.34 18.34 9.35
N TYR A 278 -4.09 18.44 9.79
CA TYR A 278 -3.46 17.43 10.63
C TYR A 278 -2.72 18.11 11.78
N ASP A 279 -2.78 17.50 12.96
CA ASP A 279 -2.02 17.93 14.13
C ASP A 279 -0.80 17.02 14.30
N LEU A 280 0.39 17.63 14.31
CA LEU A 280 1.66 16.92 14.49
C LEU A 280 2.16 17.05 15.93
N SER A 281 2.32 15.93 16.62
CA SER A 281 2.93 15.83 17.94
C SER A 281 4.24 15.06 17.84
N VAL A 282 5.31 15.60 18.43
CA VAL A 282 6.65 15.03 18.32
C VAL A 282 7.30 14.90 19.70
N ASP A 283 7.72 13.68 20.05
CA ASP A 283 8.62 13.46 21.20
C ASP A 283 10.06 13.51 20.71
N TYR A 284 10.84 14.44 21.27
CA TYR A 284 12.24 14.63 20.93
C TYR A 284 13.06 15.01 22.17
N THR A 285 14.35 14.72 22.09
CA THR A 285 15.34 15.19 23.07
C THR A 285 16.19 16.26 22.41
N LEU A 286 16.22 17.45 23.01
CA LEU A 286 17.10 18.53 22.59
C LEU A 286 18.40 18.46 23.37
N PHE A 287 19.52 18.33 22.67
CA PHE A 287 20.86 18.40 23.24
C PHE A 287 21.37 19.84 23.16
N GLU A 288 21.10 20.64 24.19
CA GLU A 288 21.72 21.96 24.32
C GLU A 288 23.19 21.78 24.75
N THR A 289 24.10 21.66 23.78
CA THR A 289 25.53 21.66 24.07
C THR A 289 25.98 23.08 24.38
N LYS A 290 25.89 23.48 25.66
CA LYS A 290 26.66 24.63 26.12
C LYS A 290 28.13 24.29 25.97
N ARG A 291 28.85 25.06 25.16
CA ARG A 291 30.31 25.03 25.06
C ARG A 291 30.91 25.35 26.43
N ILE A 292 31.07 24.33 27.27
CA ILE A 292 31.74 24.46 28.58
C ILE A 292 33.23 24.29 28.29
N SER A 293 33.92 25.42 28.22
CA SER A 293 35.37 25.57 28.02
C SER A 293 35.94 24.82 26.81
N ALA A 294 36.08 25.54 25.68
CA ALA A 294 37.25 25.29 24.87
C ALA A 294 38.44 25.91 25.62
N MET A 295 39.41 25.09 26.04
CA MET A 295 40.75 25.62 26.23
C MET A 295 41.26 25.94 24.83
N GLU A 296 41.25 27.22 24.45
CA GLU A 296 42.06 27.67 23.32
C GLU A 296 43.51 27.44 23.71
N ILE A 297 44.09 26.34 23.22
CA ILE A 297 45.53 26.17 23.29
C ILE A 297 46.10 27.17 22.30
N SER A 298 46.70 28.24 22.82
CA SER A 298 47.32 29.32 22.04
C SER A 298 48.57 28.90 21.28
N THR A 299 48.97 27.62 21.35
CA THR A 299 49.86 27.04 20.36
C THR A 299 49.01 26.60 19.16
N PRO A 300 49.11 27.27 18.00
CA PRO A 300 48.46 26.79 16.79
C PRO A 300 48.87 25.34 16.53
N TYR A 301 47.91 24.52 16.10
CA TYR A 301 48.19 23.23 15.47
C TYR A 301 49.01 23.51 14.20
N ASN A 302 50.33 23.63 14.34
CA ASN A 302 51.20 23.71 13.19
C ASN A 302 51.27 22.30 12.61
N LEU A 303 50.43 22.04 11.61
CA LEU A 303 50.63 20.93 10.69
C LEU A 303 51.95 21.22 9.97
N VAL A 304 52.96 20.39 10.22
CA VAL A 304 54.27 20.52 9.58
C VAL A 304 54.35 19.47 8.50
N ALA A 305 54.66 19.90 7.27
CA ALA A 305 55.01 19.01 6.18
C ALA A 305 56.24 18.17 6.57
N VAL A 306 56.09 16.86 6.58
CA VAL A 306 57.18 15.90 6.82
C VAL A 306 57.48 15.19 5.50
N GLN A 307 58.73 15.20 5.06
CA GLN A 307 59.18 14.34 3.96
C GLN A 307 59.70 13.04 4.56
N ALA A 308 58.89 11.99 4.54
CA ALA A 308 59.31 10.64 4.89
C ALA A 308 59.04 9.72 3.70
N PRO A 309 60.02 8.89 3.28
CA PRO A 309 59.82 8.00 2.13
C PRO A 309 58.81 6.90 2.47
N ASN A 310 57.79 6.75 1.63
CA ASN A 310 56.83 5.67 1.68
C ASN A 310 57.52 4.31 1.51
N TYR A 311 56.94 3.25 2.07
CA TYR A 311 57.57 1.93 2.10
C TYR A 311 56.57 0.77 2.07
N ILE A 312 57.00 -0.36 1.52
CA ILE A 312 56.29 -1.64 1.57
C ILE A 312 56.75 -2.41 2.80
N VAL A 313 55.81 -2.86 3.64
CA VAL A 313 56.11 -3.74 4.79
C VAL A 313 56.22 -5.18 4.31
N GLN A 314 57.31 -5.83 4.68
CA GLN A 314 57.52 -7.27 4.52
C GLN A 314 57.73 -7.92 5.90
N SER A 315 57.63 -9.24 5.96
CA SER A 315 57.90 -10.04 7.16
C SER A 315 59.28 -9.80 7.78
N ASN A 316 60.22 -9.22 7.03
CA ASN A 316 61.62 -9.04 7.44
C ASN A 316 62.06 -7.57 7.52
N GLY A 317 61.16 -6.60 7.33
CA GLY A 317 61.50 -5.17 7.34
C GLY A 317 60.64 -4.33 6.40
N PHE A 318 61.14 -3.16 6.02
CA PHE A 318 60.47 -2.26 5.08
C PHE A 318 61.37 -1.94 3.88
N ILE A 319 60.78 -1.81 2.69
CA ILE A 319 61.47 -1.39 1.46
C ILE A 319 60.91 -0.02 1.06
N PRO A 320 61.73 1.05 1.03
CA PRO A 320 61.26 2.36 0.58
C PRO A 320 60.88 2.31 -0.91
N LEU A 321 59.77 2.95 -1.26
CA LEU A 321 59.36 3.20 -2.64
C LEU A 321 60.36 4.19 -3.25
N MET A 322 60.98 3.81 -4.36
CA MET A 322 61.83 4.73 -5.12
C MET A 322 60.94 5.78 -5.80
N ASP A 323 61.34 7.04 -5.73
CA ASP A 323 60.69 8.22 -6.31
C ASP A 323 59.43 8.78 -5.60
N ASP A 324 59.27 8.49 -4.30
CA ASP A 324 58.22 9.13 -3.50
C ASP A 324 58.50 10.63 -3.26
N THR A 325 57.56 11.47 -3.68
CA THR A 325 57.60 12.93 -3.54
C THR A 325 56.45 13.46 -2.67
N GLU A 326 55.66 12.56 -2.08
CA GLU A 326 54.50 12.95 -1.29
C GLU A 326 54.88 13.51 0.08
N ILE A 327 54.05 14.43 0.58
CA ILE A 327 54.28 15.17 1.81
C ILE A 327 53.36 14.60 2.89
N ASP A 328 53.96 14.02 3.93
CA ASP A 328 53.26 13.57 5.14
C ASP A 328 52.93 14.76 6.07
N ILE A 329 51.98 14.57 6.98
CA ILE A 329 51.53 15.59 7.92
C ILE A 329 51.98 15.24 9.34
N GLY A 330 52.90 16.01 9.92
CA GLY A 330 53.32 15.85 11.31
C GLY A 330 52.21 16.24 12.30
N ILE A 331 51.97 15.41 13.33
CA ILE A 331 51.04 15.70 14.44
C ILE A 331 51.76 15.54 15.80
N PHE A 332 51.20 16.09 16.89
CA PHE A 332 51.83 15.96 18.20
C PHE A 332 51.84 14.50 18.67
N GLY A 333 53.03 13.90 18.80
CA GLY A 333 53.20 12.50 19.20
C GLY A 333 53.24 11.49 18.04
N GLY A 334 53.25 11.94 16.78
CA GLY A 334 53.34 11.05 15.62
C GLY A 334 53.38 11.78 14.26
N PHE A 335 53.16 11.05 13.18
CA PHE A 335 52.95 11.63 11.85
C PHE A 335 51.79 10.89 11.18
N LEU A 336 50.98 11.64 10.44
CA LEU A 336 49.96 11.13 9.55
C LEU A 336 50.61 10.95 8.19
N ARG A 337 50.54 9.71 7.71
CA ARG A 337 51.17 9.30 6.48
C ARG A 337 50.19 9.53 5.32
N ASN A 338 50.61 10.23 4.28
CA ASN A 338 49.82 10.41 3.06
C ASN A 338 49.95 9.14 2.21
N VAL A 339 49.33 8.06 2.68
CA VAL A 339 49.27 6.78 1.97
C VAL A 339 47.87 6.22 2.06
N ASP A 340 47.41 5.62 0.97
CA ASP A 340 46.15 4.90 0.88
C ASP A 340 46.18 3.68 1.82
N THR A 341 45.83 3.90 3.09
CA THR A 341 45.67 2.85 4.09
C THR A 341 44.22 2.75 4.51
N ARG A 342 43.76 1.54 4.84
CA ARG A 342 42.44 1.29 5.45
C ARG A 342 42.27 1.91 6.84
N GLN A 343 43.31 2.56 7.39
CA GLN A 343 43.25 3.12 8.73
C GLN A 343 42.48 4.43 8.68
N ARG A 344 41.22 4.37 9.10
CA ARG A 344 40.42 5.57 9.31
C ARG A 344 41.02 6.38 10.45
N LEU A 345 41.09 7.69 10.29
CA LEU A 345 41.48 8.59 11.36
C LEU A 345 40.40 8.56 12.45
N MET A 346 40.66 7.80 13.50
CA MET A 346 39.84 7.87 14.72
C MET A 346 40.36 9.01 15.58
N LEU A 347 39.61 10.10 15.64
CA LEU A 347 39.89 11.16 16.60
C LEU A 347 39.42 10.68 17.97
N ARG A 348 40.37 10.45 18.88
CA ARG A 348 40.07 10.18 20.29
C ARG A 348 39.78 11.51 20.97
N GLN A 349 38.52 11.72 21.30
CA GLN A 349 38.09 12.87 22.08
C GLN A 349 38.02 12.46 23.55
N GLN A 350 38.70 13.20 24.41
CA GLN A 350 38.73 12.92 25.86
C GLN A 350 38.19 14.15 26.60
N LEU A 351 37.11 13.96 27.34
CA LEU A 351 36.54 15.00 28.18
C LEU A 351 37.10 14.88 29.59
N TYR A 352 37.86 15.87 30.02
CA TYR A 352 38.36 15.95 31.39
C TYR A 352 37.60 17.00 32.19
N TYR A 353 37.30 16.67 33.44
CA TYR A 353 36.91 17.65 34.44
C TYR A 353 38.09 17.96 35.35
N ASN A 354 38.50 19.22 35.36
CA ASN A 354 39.57 19.69 36.23
C ASN A 354 38.97 20.29 37.51
N PHE A 355 39.18 19.62 38.64
CA PHE A 355 38.83 20.20 39.93
C PHE A 355 39.87 21.24 40.35
N THR A 356 39.60 22.51 40.05
CA THR A 356 40.48 23.64 40.38
C THR A 356 40.48 24.02 41.87
N GLN A 357 39.58 23.43 42.67
CA GLN A 357 39.38 23.80 44.08
C GLN A 357 40.03 22.83 45.09
N ILE A 358 40.83 21.87 44.64
CA ILE A 358 41.50 20.92 45.55
C ILE A 358 42.85 21.50 46.00
N GLN A 359 43.07 21.57 47.31
CA GLN A 359 44.30 22.09 47.93
C GLN A 359 45.59 21.34 47.55
N SER A 360 45.48 20.16 46.90
CA SER A 360 46.61 19.33 46.46
C SER A 360 47.09 19.61 45.03
N GLY A 361 46.56 20.64 44.35
CA GLY A 361 46.77 20.84 42.92
C GLY A 361 45.71 20.12 42.10
N GLY A 362 45.33 20.71 40.97
CA GLY A 362 44.18 20.29 40.17
C GLY A 362 44.26 18.82 39.77
N THR A 363 43.20 18.07 40.10
CA THR A 363 43.06 16.68 39.67
C THR A 363 42.13 16.64 38.47
N ASN A 364 42.63 16.10 37.35
CA ASN A 364 41.82 15.85 36.16
C ASN A 364 41.16 14.48 36.28
N ILE A 365 39.83 14.45 36.24
CA ILE A 365 39.05 13.22 36.12
C ILE A 365 38.59 13.11 34.67
N LEU A 366 38.90 11.99 34.01
CA LEU A 366 38.33 11.66 32.70
C LEU A 366 36.84 11.36 32.91
N LEU A 367 35.98 12.24 32.39
CA LEU A 367 34.54 12.06 32.46
C LEU A 367 34.04 11.16 31.35
N ASP A 368 34.59 11.34 30.16
CA ASP A 368 34.13 10.65 28.97
C ASP A 368 35.25 10.46 27.94
N GLN A 369 35.13 9.41 27.14
CA GLN A 369 35.99 9.14 26.00
C GLN A 369 35.18 8.58 24.85
N GLU A 370 35.29 9.21 23.68
CA GLU A 370 34.72 8.68 22.46
C GLU A 370 35.76 8.68 21.34
N TYR A 371 35.63 7.70 20.45
CA TYR A 371 36.39 7.65 19.20
C TYR A 371 35.43 8.07 18.09
N THR A 372 35.66 9.23 17.50
CA THR A 372 34.86 9.68 16.37
C THR A 372 35.56 9.29 15.07
N ASP A 373 34.88 8.52 14.23
CA ASP A 373 35.35 8.16 12.90
C ASP A 373 35.23 9.41 12.02
N SER A 374 36.35 10.10 11.78
CA SER A 374 36.35 11.23 10.86
C SER A 374 36.46 10.68 9.44
N ILE A 375 35.33 10.51 8.77
CA ILE A 375 35.30 10.28 7.31
C ILE A 375 35.84 11.55 6.65
N LEU A 376 37.14 11.56 6.37
CA LEU A 376 37.75 12.58 5.53
C LEU A 376 37.16 12.40 4.12
N ARG A 377 36.20 13.26 3.74
CA ARG A 377 35.54 13.33 2.41
C ARG A 377 36.50 13.61 1.23
N TYR A 378 37.80 13.37 1.40
CA TYR A 378 38.86 13.61 0.41
C TYR A 378 39.57 12.32 -0.05
N LEU A 379 39.03 11.14 0.26
CA LEU A 379 39.71 9.89 -0.06
C LEU A 379 39.16 9.30 -1.35
N ASN A 380 40.08 8.99 -2.26
CA ASN A 380 39.84 8.12 -3.40
C ASN A 380 39.09 6.83 -2.95
N PRO A 381 38.25 6.23 -3.81
CA PRO A 381 37.48 5.05 -3.42
C PRO A 381 38.37 3.89 -2.97
N ILE A 382 38.06 3.31 -1.82
CA ILE A 382 38.87 2.28 -1.15
C ILE A 382 38.50 0.88 -1.65
N GLY A 383 39.52 0.06 -1.91
CA GLY A 383 39.35 -1.38 -2.13
C GLY A 383 40.60 -2.20 -1.87
N GLU A 384 40.46 -3.52 -1.95
CA GLU A 384 41.57 -4.47 -1.80
C GLU A 384 41.44 -5.71 -2.69
N LEU A 385 42.58 -6.28 -3.09
CA LEU A 385 42.63 -7.60 -3.69
C LEU A 385 42.30 -8.68 -2.65
N LEU A 386 41.16 -9.35 -2.79
CA LEU A 386 40.73 -10.44 -1.93
C LEU A 386 41.36 -11.76 -2.34
N THR A 387 41.43 -12.02 -3.64
CA THR A 387 41.98 -13.26 -4.23
C THR A 387 42.58 -12.97 -5.60
N PRO A 388 43.75 -13.52 -5.95
CA PRO A 388 44.63 -14.33 -5.10
C PRO A 388 45.53 -13.49 -4.20
N ARG A 389 46.00 -14.07 -3.08
CA ARG A 389 46.80 -13.32 -2.09
C ARG A 389 48.31 -13.32 -2.34
N PHE A 390 48.84 -14.35 -2.99
CA PHE A 390 50.29 -14.57 -3.09
C PHE A 390 50.74 -15.05 -4.48
N TYR A 391 49.97 -15.96 -5.09
CA TYR A 391 50.34 -16.61 -6.34
C TYR A 391 49.25 -16.43 -7.39
N LEU A 392 49.66 -16.18 -8.63
CA LEU A 392 48.81 -16.23 -9.83
C LEU A 392 49.20 -17.47 -10.65
N SER A 393 48.22 -18.29 -11.00
CA SER A 393 48.36 -19.33 -12.01
C SER A 393 48.00 -18.84 -13.39
N ASN A 394 48.30 -19.64 -14.42
CA ASN A 394 47.98 -19.28 -15.81
C ASN A 394 46.49 -18.96 -16.01
N ASN A 395 45.63 -19.63 -15.24
CA ASN A 395 44.20 -19.43 -15.22
C ASN A 395 43.77 -19.06 -13.80
N SER A 396 43.64 -17.76 -13.53
CA SER A 396 43.41 -17.22 -12.19
C SER A 396 42.09 -16.48 -12.09
N PHE A 397 41.37 -16.76 -11.00
CA PHE A 397 40.23 -15.95 -10.58
C PHE A 397 40.73 -14.78 -9.71
N ILE A 398 40.36 -13.57 -10.09
CA ILE A 398 40.73 -12.32 -9.43
C ILE A 398 39.46 -11.71 -8.84
N SER A 399 39.49 -11.45 -7.54
CA SER A 399 38.40 -10.84 -6.79
C SER A 399 38.93 -9.64 -6.00
N PHE A 400 38.30 -8.49 -6.20
CA PHE A 400 38.66 -7.21 -5.61
C PHE A 400 37.47 -6.63 -4.84
N GLY A 401 37.59 -6.47 -3.52
CA GLY A 401 36.51 -5.96 -2.67
C GLY A 401 36.63 -4.45 -2.49
N THR A 402 35.50 -3.75 -2.52
CA THR A 402 35.44 -2.30 -2.31
C THR A 402 34.49 -1.92 -1.18
N ASP A 403 34.60 -0.70 -0.67
CA ASP A 403 33.58 -0.10 0.19
C ASP A 403 32.32 0.30 -0.65
N GLN A 404 31.29 0.85 0.01
CA GLN A 404 30.06 1.31 -0.68
C GLN A 404 30.38 2.44 -1.69
N GLU A 405 29.56 2.56 -2.74
CA GLU A 405 29.60 3.65 -3.73
C GLU A 405 30.67 3.57 -4.86
N VAL A 406 31.20 2.39 -5.18
CA VAL A 406 32.08 2.16 -6.34
C VAL A 406 31.29 1.74 -7.59
N ILE A 407 31.55 2.39 -8.74
CA ILE A 407 30.91 2.10 -10.04
C ILE A 407 31.76 1.12 -10.87
N SER A 408 33.08 1.25 -10.84
CA SER A 408 33.95 0.43 -11.68
C SER A 408 35.31 0.15 -11.06
N VAL A 409 35.81 -1.06 -11.30
CA VAL A 409 37.19 -1.45 -11.03
C VAL A 409 37.80 -1.97 -12.33
N ASP A 410 38.89 -1.33 -12.76
CA ASP A 410 39.67 -1.73 -13.91
C ASP A 410 40.94 -2.47 -13.46
N LEU A 411 41.19 -3.64 -14.04
CA LEU A 411 42.42 -4.42 -13.81
C LEU A 411 43.47 -4.10 -14.87
N TYR A 412 44.70 -3.84 -14.42
CA TYR A 412 45.89 -3.62 -15.23
C TYR A 412 47.01 -4.55 -14.78
N TYR A 413 47.94 -4.84 -15.71
CA TYR A 413 49.19 -5.51 -15.41
C TYR A 413 50.36 -4.76 -16.02
N HIS A 414 51.55 -4.92 -15.44
CA HIS A 414 52.76 -4.30 -15.98
C HIS A 414 53.44 -5.23 -17.00
N ASP A 415 53.68 -4.75 -18.22
CA ASP A 415 54.32 -5.53 -19.30
C ASP A 415 55.86 -5.42 -19.32
N GLY A 416 56.41 -4.61 -18.40
CA GLY A 416 57.85 -4.31 -18.31
C GLY A 416 58.21 -2.90 -18.79
N GLN A 417 57.29 -2.20 -19.46
CA GLN A 417 57.42 -0.79 -19.83
C GLN A 417 56.33 0.07 -19.19
N GLU A 418 55.07 -0.38 -19.25
CA GLU A 418 53.92 0.36 -18.73
C GLU A 418 52.81 -0.57 -18.18
N TYR A 419 51.79 0.03 -17.56
CA TYR A 419 50.60 -0.71 -17.13
C TYR A 419 49.58 -0.80 -18.25
N VAL A 420 49.32 -2.02 -18.72
CA VAL A 420 48.36 -2.34 -19.78
C VAL A 420 47.02 -2.75 -19.17
N LYS A 421 45.93 -2.16 -19.66
CA LYS A 421 44.58 -2.49 -19.19
C LYS A 421 44.20 -3.90 -19.65
N LYS A 422 43.87 -4.79 -18.70
CA LYS A 422 43.42 -6.15 -19.00
C LYS A 422 41.92 -6.21 -19.23
N SER A 423 41.13 -5.70 -18.28
CA SER A 423 39.66 -5.71 -18.37
C SER A 423 39.02 -4.78 -17.34
N ASN A 424 37.76 -4.43 -17.58
CA ASN A 424 36.87 -3.99 -16.51
C ASN A 424 36.41 -5.24 -15.75
N MET A 425 36.40 -5.17 -14.42
CA MET A 425 35.91 -6.26 -13.58
C MET A 425 34.38 -6.20 -13.43
N THR A 426 33.75 -7.35 -13.22
CA THR A 426 32.28 -7.44 -13.08
C THR A 426 31.88 -7.26 -11.64
N ASN A 427 30.97 -6.33 -11.34
CA ASN A 427 30.50 -6.09 -9.98
C ASN A 427 29.44 -7.12 -9.55
N ILE A 428 29.66 -7.75 -8.41
CA ILE A 428 28.74 -8.60 -7.68
C ILE A 428 28.75 -8.14 -6.21
N SER A 429 27.84 -7.21 -5.87
CA SER A 429 27.61 -6.79 -4.47
C SER A 429 28.86 -6.27 -3.75
N ASN A 430 29.50 -5.22 -4.29
CA ASN A 430 30.74 -4.59 -3.79
C ASN A 430 32.00 -5.47 -3.90
N ILE A 431 31.91 -6.57 -4.65
CA ILE A 431 33.03 -7.42 -5.03
C ILE A 431 33.13 -7.40 -6.55
N PHE A 432 34.30 -7.06 -7.06
CA PHE A 432 34.60 -7.00 -8.48
C PHE A 432 35.39 -8.23 -8.87
N GLU A 433 34.91 -8.97 -9.87
CA GLU A 433 35.44 -10.27 -10.24
C GLU A 433 35.89 -10.33 -11.71
N TYR A 434 36.97 -11.08 -11.96
CA TYR A 434 37.50 -11.33 -13.30
C TYR A 434 38.22 -12.69 -13.36
N ILE A 435 38.05 -13.42 -14.46
CA ILE A 435 38.81 -14.64 -14.74
C ILE A 435 39.86 -14.30 -15.80
N TRP A 436 41.12 -14.56 -15.48
CA TRP A 436 42.25 -14.36 -16.38
C TRP A 436 42.78 -15.72 -16.86
N ASP A 437 42.56 -16.04 -18.15
CA ASP A 437 42.79 -17.38 -18.72
C ASP A 437 44.16 -17.60 -19.40
N ASP A 438 45.07 -16.62 -19.43
CA ASP A 438 46.41 -16.75 -20.04
C ASP A 438 47.44 -15.76 -19.46
N VAL A 439 47.68 -15.84 -18.16
CA VAL A 439 48.60 -14.91 -17.48
C VAL A 439 50.01 -14.96 -18.07
N SER A 440 50.55 -16.16 -18.35
CA SER A 440 51.91 -16.30 -18.90
C SER A 440 52.03 -15.77 -20.33
N GLY A 441 51.01 -15.99 -21.17
CA GLY A 441 50.99 -15.45 -22.53
C GLY A 441 50.96 -13.92 -22.56
N ASP A 442 50.19 -13.30 -21.66
CA ASP A 442 50.02 -11.84 -21.62
C ASP A 442 51.20 -11.10 -21.00
N THR A 443 51.85 -11.70 -20.00
CA THR A 443 52.91 -11.05 -19.20
C THR A 443 54.32 -11.51 -19.55
N GLY A 444 54.47 -12.67 -20.23
CA GLY A 444 55.76 -13.27 -20.58
C GLY A 444 56.53 -13.87 -19.40
N VAL A 445 55.88 -14.02 -18.24
CA VAL A 445 56.50 -14.48 -16.99
C VAL A 445 56.68 -16.00 -16.92
N GLN A 446 57.71 -16.43 -16.20
CA GLN A 446 58.00 -17.83 -15.85
C GLN A 446 57.73 -18.11 -14.36
N THR A 447 57.71 -19.39 -13.97
CA THR A 447 57.45 -19.78 -12.57
C THR A 447 58.42 -19.09 -11.60
N ASN A 448 57.86 -18.44 -10.58
CA ASN A 448 58.49 -17.55 -9.58
C ASN A 448 58.84 -16.14 -10.04
N ASP A 449 58.50 -15.72 -11.25
CA ASP A 449 58.61 -14.32 -11.64
C ASP A 449 57.52 -13.47 -10.95
N ALA A 450 57.84 -12.20 -10.69
CA ALA A 450 56.92 -11.25 -10.09
C ALA A 450 56.01 -10.63 -11.15
N ILE A 451 54.70 -10.69 -10.91
CA ILE A 451 53.66 -10.02 -11.67
C ILE A 451 53.21 -8.79 -10.89
N PHE A 452 53.24 -7.62 -11.54
CA PHE A 452 52.76 -6.37 -10.99
C PHE A 452 51.35 -6.10 -11.52
N LEU A 453 50.39 -5.99 -10.61
CA LEU A 453 49.01 -5.63 -10.90
C LEU A 453 48.70 -4.22 -10.41
N MET A 454 47.81 -3.54 -11.12
CA MET A 454 47.22 -2.28 -10.68
C MET A 454 45.70 -2.32 -10.89
N PHE A 455 44.96 -1.92 -9.87
CA PHE A 455 43.50 -1.78 -9.92
C PHE A 455 43.16 -0.30 -9.87
N ASN A 456 42.42 0.19 -10.85
CA ASN A 456 41.89 1.55 -10.85
C ASN A 456 40.41 1.51 -10.48
N VAL A 457 40.07 2.06 -9.31
CA VAL A 457 38.74 2.05 -8.71
C VAL A 457 38.11 3.42 -8.94
N THR A 458 36.85 3.49 -9.37
CA THR A 458 36.12 4.76 -9.61
C THR A 458 34.80 4.77 -8.86
N ASP A 459 34.50 5.84 -8.13
CA ASP A 459 33.24 6.02 -7.38
C ASP A 459 32.13 6.68 -8.19
N ILE A 460 30.90 6.69 -7.64
CA ILE A 460 29.70 7.24 -8.29
C ILE A 460 29.78 8.75 -8.54
N ILE A 461 30.74 9.43 -7.91
CA ILE A 461 30.96 10.88 -8.00
C ILE A 461 32.08 11.20 -9.02
N GLY A 462 32.82 10.18 -9.48
CA GLY A 462 33.88 10.27 -10.48
C GLY A 462 35.29 10.38 -9.91
N ASN A 463 35.51 10.18 -8.60
CA ASN A 463 36.86 10.10 -8.04
C ASN A 463 37.50 8.74 -8.32
N SER A 464 38.83 8.71 -8.49
CA SER A 464 39.55 7.48 -8.85
C SER A 464 40.74 7.17 -7.93
N GLY A 465 40.87 5.91 -7.49
CA GLY A 465 41.99 5.41 -6.67
C GLY A 465 42.74 4.27 -7.35
N LYS A 466 44.07 4.24 -7.20
CA LYS A 466 44.95 3.21 -7.80
C LYS A 466 45.58 2.33 -6.74
N TYR A 467 45.40 1.01 -6.86
CA TYR A 467 45.90 0.02 -5.91
C TYR A 467 46.86 -0.95 -6.57
N TYR A 468 48.08 -1.06 -6.03
CA TYR A 468 49.18 -1.84 -6.62
C TYR A 468 49.45 -3.11 -5.83
N TYR A 469 49.63 -4.23 -6.55
CA TYR A 469 49.93 -5.54 -5.95
C TYR A 469 51.08 -6.22 -6.69
N ILE A 470 51.87 -7.00 -5.95
CA ILE A 470 52.94 -7.84 -6.50
C ILE A 470 52.63 -9.29 -6.09
N LEU A 471 52.50 -10.15 -7.08
CA LEU A 471 52.19 -11.57 -6.92
C LEU A 471 53.26 -12.41 -7.63
N LEU A 472 53.45 -13.65 -7.22
CA LEU A 472 54.38 -14.58 -7.88
C LEU A 472 53.62 -15.46 -8.88
N TYR A 473 54.19 -15.69 -10.05
CA TYR A 473 53.62 -16.64 -11.00
C TYR A 473 53.92 -18.09 -10.59
N GLU A 474 52.90 -18.94 -10.51
CA GLU A 474 53.03 -20.37 -10.23
C GLU A 474 52.27 -21.16 -11.31
N ASN A 475 52.98 -22.04 -12.03
CA ASN A 475 52.41 -22.73 -13.20
C ASN A 475 51.66 -24.01 -12.83
#